data_AF-A0A644XN66-F1
#
_entry.id   AF-A0A644XN66-F1
#
_cell.length_a   1.000
_cell.length_b   1.000
_cell.length_c   1.000
_cell.angle_alpha   90.00
_cell.angle_beta   90.00
_cell.angle_gamma   90.00
#
_symmetry.space_group_name_H-M   'P 1'
#
loop_
_entity.id
_entity.type
_entity.pdbx_description
1 polymer ?
#
loop_
_entity_poly.entity_id
_entity_poly.type
_entity_poly.pdbx_seq_one_letter_code
_entity_poly.pdbx_strand_id
1 'polypeptide(L)'
;MAAAAVHAAKKEYRQMERPATTEQLLRQLEQSYRPHQDRGWLRSKAEDIRLDIAAAERQLCTSGLRSPQDKQSLAASYMRLALNCIKAQLAIALETQKQLPVQEEAASNFIMTM
;
A
#
# COMPACT_ATOMS: atom_id res chain seq x y z
N MET A 1 1.24 -2.96 8.11
CA MET A 1 2.23 -2.27 7.26
C MET A 1 1.74 -0.91 6.77
N ALA A 2 0.61 -0.83 6.05
CA ALA A 2 0.05 0.45 5.57
C ALA A 2 -0.12 1.52 6.66
N ALA A 3 -0.74 1.17 7.80
CA ALA A 3 -0.92 2.10 8.92
C ALA A 3 0.42 2.64 9.48
N ALA A 4 1.45 1.80 9.55
CA ALA A 4 2.77 2.21 10.01
C ALA A 4 3.42 3.19 9.02
N ALA A 5 3.27 2.95 7.72
CA ALA A 5 3.75 3.86 6.69
C ALA A 5 3.03 5.23 6.74
N VAL A 6 1.71 5.26 6.93
CA VAL A 6 0.96 6.52 7.13
C VAL A 6 1.42 7.25 8.39
N HIS A 7 1.67 6.53 9.48
CA HIS A 7 2.20 7.12 10.71
C HIS A 7 3.60 7.72 10.51
N ALA A 8 4.47 7.02 9.77
CA ALA A 8 5.79 7.52 9.41
C ALA A 8 5.71 8.78 8.54
N ALA A 9 4.85 8.81 7.52
CA ALA A 9 4.60 10.00 6.71
C ALA A 9 4.13 11.18 7.59
N LYS A 10 3.18 10.95 8.49
CA LYS A 10 2.67 11.96 9.44
C LYS A 10 3.79 12.54 10.32
N LYS A 11 4.74 11.71 10.75
CA LYS A 11 5.91 12.15 11.53
C LYS A 11 6.79 13.10 10.70
N GLU A 12 7.07 12.77 9.45
CA GLU A 12 7.86 13.63 8.55
C GLU A 12 7.15 14.98 8.32
N TYR A 13 5.83 14.98 8.09
CA TYR A 13 5.04 16.21 7.98
C TYR A 13 5.13 17.11 9.22
N ARG A 14 5.10 16.51 10.42
CA ARG A 14 5.29 17.24 11.68
C ARG A 14 6.69 17.85 11.79
N GLN A 15 7.73 17.12 11.35
CA GLN A 15 9.13 17.60 11.35
C GLN A 15 9.43 18.68 10.31
N MET A 16 8.49 18.93 9.39
CA MET A 16 8.51 20.02 8.43
C MET A 16 7.61 21.20 8.86
N GLU A 17 7.10 21.19 10.09
CA GLU A 17 6.17 22.21 10.61
C GLU A 17 4.88 22.35 9.78
N ARG A 18 4.51 21.30 9.05
CA ARG A 18 3.30 21.21 8.23
C ARG A 18 2.48 20.00 8.67
N PRO A 19 1.91 20.01 9.89
CA PRO A 19 1.23 18.84 10.42
C PRO A 19 0.03 18.46 9.55
N ALA A 20 0.01 17.21 9.10
CA ALA A 20 -1.13 16.61 8.41
C ALA A 20 -1.97 15.79 9.38
N THR A 21 -3.30 15.92 9.28
CA THR A 21 -4.24 15.07 10.01
C THR A 21 -4.29 13.67 9.38
N THR A 22 -4.68 12.68 10.16
CA THR A 22 -4.76 11.29 9.66
C THR A 22 -5.79 11.21 8.53
N GLU A 23 -6.90 11.93 8.66
CA GLU A 23 -8.01 12.00 7.71
C GLU A 23 -7.59 12.64 6.38
N GLN A 24 -6.69 13.62 6.40
CA GLN A 24 -6.13 14.20 5.17
C GLN A 24 -5.25 13.19 4.43
N LEU A 25 -4.40 12.46 5.15
CA LEU A 25 -3.54 11.44 4.55
C LEU A 25 -4.37 10.28 3.98
N LEU A 26 -5.41 9.84 4.71
CA LEU A 26 -6.34 8.82 4.21
C LEU A 26 -7.08 9.29 2.97
N ARG A 27 -7.64 10.51 2.96
CA ARG A 27 -8.26 11.10 1.76
C ARG A 27 -7.32 11.16 0.58
N GLN A 28 -6.04 11.48 0.80
CA GLN A 28 -5.03 11.47 -0.25
C GLN A 28 -4.82 10.06 -0.82
N LEU A 29 -4.77 9.02 0.03
CA LEU A 29 -4.65 7.63 -0.41
C LEU A 29 -5.86 7.19 -1.23
N GLU A 30 -7.07 7.53 -0.77
CA GLU A 30 -8.32 7.24 -1.48
C GLU A 30 -8.35 7.88 -2.87
N GLN A 31 -7.99 9.16 -2.97
CA GLN A 31 -7.92 9.89 -4.24
C GLN A 31 -6.82 9.37 -5.18
N SER A 32 -5.77 8.76 -4.61
CA SER A 32 -4.64 8.22 -5.37
C SER A 32 -4.91 6.83 -5.93
N TYR A 33 -5.86 6.09 -5.35
CA TYR A 33 -6.21 4.75 -5.81
C TYR A 33 -7.05 4.83 -7.10
N ARG A 34 -6.64 4.09 -8.12
CA ARG A 34 -7.28 4.06 -9.44
C ARG A 34 -7.61 2.61 -9.80
N PRO A 35 -8.87 2.16 -9.61
CA PRO A 35 -9.26 0.76 -9.80
C PRO A 35 -8.89 0.18 -11.17
N HIS A 36 -8.94 1.00 -12.22
CA HIS A 36 -8.65 0.59 -13.60
C HIS A 36 -7.15 0.49 -13.91
N GLN A 37 -6.30 1.22 -13.18
CA GLN A 37 -4.84 1.20 -13.36
C GLN A 37 -4.14 0.28 -12.34
N ASP A 38 -4.74 0.15 -11.16
CA ASP A 38 -4.17 -0.59 -10.03
C ASP A 38 -4.59 -2.06 -10.02
N ARG A 39 -5.33 -2.50 -11.04
CA ARG A 39 -5.51 -3.92 -11.33
C ARG A 39 -4.18 -4.51 -11.75
N GLY A 40 -3.81 -5.63 -11.13
CA GLY A 40 -2.55 -6.30 -11.43
C GLY A 40 -2.35 -7.50 -10.51
N TRP A 41 -1.33 -8.28 -10.84
CA TRP A 41 -1.00 -9.53 -10.15
C TRP A 41 -0.38 -9.25 -8.77
N LEU A 42 -0.69 -10.09 -7.78
CA LEU A 42 -0.11 -9.98 -6.43
C LEU A 42 1.42 -9.98 -6.44
N ARG A 43 2.05 -10.74 -7.34
CA ARG A 43 3.51 -10.76 -7.50
C ARG A 43 4.09 -9.39 -7.80
N SER A 44 3.48 -8.63 -8.72
CA SER A 44 3.92 -7.27 -9.04
C SER A 44 3.77 -6.35 -7.83
N LYS A 45 2.65 -6.45 -7.11
CA LYS A 45 2.40 -5.64 -5.91
C LYS A 45 3.40 -5.92 -4.78
N ALA A 46 3.78 -7.18 -4.60
CA ALA A 46 4.81 -7.56 -3.63
C ALA A 46 6.17 -6.96 -4.00
N GLU A 47 6.50 -6.95 -5.29
CA GLU A 47 7.73 -6.32 -5.78
C GLU A 47 7.69 -4.80 -5.61
N ASP A 48 6.58 -4.14 -5.91
CA ASP A 48 6.41 -2.70 -5.69
C ASP A 48 6.62 -2.33 -4.21
N ILE A 49 6.04 -3.11 -3.29
CA ILE A 49 6.24 -2.95 -1.83
C ILE A 49 7.71 -3.12 -1.47
N ARG A 50 8.39 -4.14 -2.02
CA ARG A 50 9.80 -4.41 -1.75
C ARG A 50 10.68 -3.24 -2.23
N LEU A 51 10.42 -2.72 -3.42
CA LEU A 51 11.12 -1.57 -3.99
C LEU A 51 10.90 -0.30 -3.16
N ASP A 52 9.67 -0.08 -2.68
CA ASP A 52 9.35 1.06 -1.83
C ASP A 52 10.06 1.00 -0.47
N ILE A 53 10.13 -0.18 0.16
CA ILE A 53 10.88 -0.37 1.40
C ILE A 53 12.36 -0.09 1.16
N ALA A 54 12.95 -0.69 0.13
CA ALA A 54 14.36 -0.48 -0.19
C ALA A 54 14.68 0.99 -0.55
N ALA A 55 13.74 1.71 -1.16
CA ALA A 55 13.89 3.13 -1.46
C ALA A 55 13.83 3.98 -0.17
N ALA A 56 12.89 3.69 0.74
CA ALA A 56 12.79 4.37 2.02
C ALA A 56 14.04 4.12 2.88
N GLU A 57 14.55 2.89 2.92
CA GLU A 57 15.79 2.55 3.64
C GLU A 57 16.99 3.34 3.11
N ARG A 58 17.15 3.45 1.79
CA ARG A 58 18.21 4.27 1.18
C ARG A 58 18.12 5.74 1.60
N GLN A 59 16.92 6.31 1.61
CA GLN A 59 16.69 7.68 2.07
C GLN A 59 16.97 7.84 3.58
N LEU A 60 16.68 6.82 4.39
CA LEU A 60 16.95 6.82 5.83
C LEU A 60 18.45 6.73 6.15
N CYS A 61 19.19 5.92 5.40
CA CYS A 61 20.62 5.67 5.58
C CYS A 61 21.53 6.72 4.94
N THR A 62 20.97 7.71 4.25
CA THR A 62 21.75 8.83 3.71
C THR A 62 22.34 9.64 4.86
N SER A 63 23.66 9.80 4.88
CA SER A 63 24.37 10.50 5.95
C SER A 63 24.16 12.02 5.85
N GLY A 64 24.05 12.68 7.00
CA GLY A 64 23.91 14.14 7.11
C GLY A 64 22.55 14.63 7.59
N LEU A 65 22.42 15.96 7.67
CA LEU A 65 21.15 16.62 8.02
C LEU A 65 20.21 16.55 6.81
N ARG A 66 19.01 16.00 7.02
CA ARG A 66 17.98 15.94 5.97
C ARG A 66 17.40 17.33 5.71
N SER A 67 17.45 17.77 4.46
CA SER A 67 16.79 19.00 4.03
C SER A 67 15.26 18.87 4.12
N PRO A 68 14.51 19.98 4.11
CA PRO A 68 13.06 19.93 4.00
C PRO A 68 12.58 19.16 2.77
N GLN A 69 13.31 19.24 1.66
CA GLN A 69 13.00 18.51 0.42
C GLN A 69 13.15 17.00 0.61
N ASP A 70 14.19 16.55 1.32
CA ASP A 70 14.42 15.13 1.61
C ASP A 70 13.32 14.56 2.49
N LYS A 71 12.89 15.33 3.50
CA LYS A 71 11.76 14.95 4.37
C LYS A 71 10.45 14.85 3.57
N GLN A 72 10.21 15.76 2.64
CA GLN A 72 9.03 15.71 1.76
C GLN A 72 9.07 14.49 0.85
N SER A 73 10.23 14.19 0.26
CA SER A 73 10.45 12.99 -0.55
C SER A 73 10.22 11.72 0.27
N LEU A 74 10.73 11.66 1.50
CA LEU A 74 10.54 10.53 2.40
C LEU A 74 9.08 10.35 2.80
N ALA A 75 8.36 11.44 3.11
CA ALA A 75 6.92 11.40 3.35
C ALA A 75 6.15 10.86 2.14
N ALA A 76 6.51 11.29 0.93
CA ALA A 76 5.91 10.79 -0.31
C ALA A 76 6.20 9.29 -0.54
N SER A 77 7.42 8.84 -0.27
CA SER A 77 7.80 7.41 -0.31
C SER A 77 6.92 6.58 0.63
N TYR A 78 6.71 7.05 1.86
CA TYR A 78 5.83 6.37 2.82
C TYR A 78 4.36 6.34 2.38
N MET A 79 3.84 7.43 1.79
CA MET A 79 2.48 7.44 1.24
C MET A 79 2.34 6.46 0.07
N ARG A 80 3.35 6.36 -0.80
CA ARG A 80 3.37 5.37 -1.89
C ARG A 80 3.41 3.94 -1.37
N LEU A 81 4.26 3.66 -0.37
CA LEU A 81 4.32 2.36 0.30
C LEU A 81 2.98 1.98 0.93
N ALA A 82 2.32 2.92 1.62
CA ALA A 82 1.01 2.71 2.21
C ALA A 82 -0.03 2.35 1.14
N LEU A 83 -0.03 3.09 0.03
CA LEU A 83 -0.91 2.83 -1.10
C LEU A 83 -0.67 1.44 -1.72
N ASN A 84 0.59 1.04 -1.94
CA ASN A 84 0.92 -0.28 -2.49
C ASN A 84 0.53 -1.43 -1.55
N CYS A 85 0.66 -1.22 -0.24
CA CYS A 85 0.13 -2.16 0.75
C CYS A 85 -1.41 -2.31 0.66
N ILE A 86 -2.14 -1.20 0.51
CA ILE A 86 -3.61 -1.22 0.36
C ILE A 86 -4.00 -1.93 -0.95
N LYS A 87 -3.31 -1.63 -2.06
CA LYS A 87 -3.53 -2.30 -3.35
C LYS A 87 -3.35 -3.82 -3.24
N ALA A 88 -2.34 -4.28 -2.50
CA ALA A 88 -2.11 -5.70 -2.28
C ALA A 88 -3.24 -6.33 -1.45
N GLN A 89 -3.66 -5.67 -0.36
CA GLN A 89 -4.79 -6.14 0.47
C GLN A 89 -6.09 -6.25 -0.33
N LEU A 90 -6.40 -5.25 -1.17
CA LEU A 90 -7.58 -5.28 -2.04
C LEU A 90 -7.50 -6.40 -3.07
N ALA A 91 -6.34 -6.64 -3.68
CA ALA A 91 -6.17 -7.74 -4.62
C ALA A 91 -6.39 -9.11 -3.96
N ILE A 92 -5.85 -9.32 -2.75
CA ILE A 92 -6.10 -10.54 -1.98
C ILE A 92 -7.60 -10.71 -1.73
N ALA A 93 -8.27 -9.67 -1.21
CA ALA A 93 -9.71 -9.71 -0.90
C ALA A 93 -10.57 -10.00 -2.15
N LEU A 94 -10.17 -9.50 -3.32
CA LEU A 94 -10.86 -9.77 -4.59
C LEU A 94 -10.60 -11.19 -5.11
N GLU A 95 -9.38 -11.72 -4.96
CA GLU A 95 -9.07 -13.10 -5.33
C GLU A 95 -9.81 -14.10 -4.44
N THR A 96 -9.88 -13.86 -3.13
CA THR A 96 -10.63 -14.70 -2.19
C THR A 96 -12.13 -14.71 -2.52
N GLN A 97 -12.72 -13.57 -2.85
CA GLN A 97 -14.14 -13.51 -3.25
C GLN A 97 -14.45 -14.30 -4.53
N LYS A 98 -13.52 -14.39 -5.48
CA LYS A 98 -13.69 -15.19 -6.69
C LYS A 98 -13.61 -16.69 -6.43
N GLN A 99 -12.89 -17.12 -5.41
CA GLN A 99 -12.72 -18.54 -5.09
C GLN A 99 -13.93 -19.14 -4.39
N LEU A 100 -14.68 -18.35 -3.62
CA LEU A 100 -15.89 -18.79 -2.91
C LEU A 100 -16.94 -19.47 -3.82
N PRO A 101 -17.40 -18.86 -4.93
CA PRO A 101 -18.39 -19.50 -5.81
C PRO A 101 -17.85 -20.74 -6.54
N VAL A 102 -16.55 -20.77 -6.89
CA VAL A 102 -15.94 -21.92 -7.59
C VAL A 102 -15.84 -23.15 -6.67
N GLN A 103 -15.62 -22.96 -5.37
CA GLN A 103 -15.59 -24.06 -4.41
C GLN A 103 -16.98 -24.64 -4.14
N GLU A 104 -18.03 -23.81 -4.09
CA GLU A 104 -19.41 -24.28 -3.93
C GLU A 104 -19.88 -25.07 -5.16
N GLU A 105 -19.59 -24.62 -6.38
CA GLU A 105 -19.91 -25.34 -7.61
C GLU A 105 -19.12 -26.66 -7.73
N ALA A 106 -17.83 -26.68 -7.38
CA ALA A 106 -17.02 -27.90 -7.39
C ALA A 106 -17.49 -28.92 -6.34
N ALA A 107 -17.88 -28.46 -5.15
CA ALA A 107 -18.45 -29.32 -4.11
C ALA A 107 -19.82 -29.88 -4.51
N SER A 108 -20.69 -29.07 -5.12
CA SER A 108 -22.00 -29.52 -5.63
C SER A 108 -21.86 -30.55 -6.75
N ASN A 109 -20.94 -30.33 -7.70
CA ASN A 109 -20.72 -31.25 -8.81
C ASN A 109 -20.11 -32.59 -8.35
N PHE A 110 -19.27 -32.58 -7.32
CA PHE A 110 -18.71 -33.80 -6.73
C PHE A 110 -19.78 -34.66 -6.02
N ILE A 111 -20.79 -34.03 -5.42
CA ILE A 111 -21.89 -34.75 -4.75
C ILE A 111 -22.87 -35.38 -5.75
N MET A 112 -23.04 -34.78 -6.95
CA MET A 112 -23.96 -35.28 -7.99
C MET A 112 -23.38 -36.40 -8.87
N THR A 113 -22.07 -36.68 -8.80
CA THR A 113 -21.41 -37.73 -9.61
C THR A 113 -21.11 -39.02 -8.83
N MET A 114 -21.52 -39.11 -7.57
CA MET A 114 -21.47 -40.32 -6.72
C MET A 114 -22.87 -40.92 -6.55
#